data_AF-A0A0F9ADH1-F1
#
_entry.id   AF-A0A0F9ADH1-F1
#
_cell.length_a   1.000
_cell.length_b   1.000
_cell.length_c   1.000
_cell.angle_alpha   90.00
_cell.angle_beta   90.00
_cell.angle_gamma   90.00
#
_symmetry.space_group_name_H-M   'P 1'
#
loop_
_entity.id
_entity.type
_entity.pdbx_description
1 polymer ?
#
loop_
_entity_poly.entity_id
_entity_poly.type
_entity_poly.pdbx_seq_one_letter_code
_entity_poly.pdbx_strand_id
1 'polypeptide(L)'
;MKLSKAQMRVLERMAAGETLFYLGGTYPQYFFTPMERNINARTMDVLCEQGLVESYQILVTALGITKKAPAHPNYRLSAKGRAFMKGKESTP
;
A
#
# COMPACT_ATOMS: atom_id res chain seq x y z
N MET A 1 -8.81 -8.71 14.08
CA MET A 1 -8.43 -7.37 13.55
C MET A 1 -9.40 -7.01 12.43
N LYS A 2 -9.93 -5.77 12.35
CA LYS A 2 -10.93 -5.37 11.32
C LYS A 2 -10.39 -4.17 10.51
N LEU A 3 -10.23 -4.35 9.20
CA LEU A 3 -9.86 -3.26 8.27
C LEU A 3 -11.08 -2.40 7.94
N SER A 4 -10.86 -1.10 7.70
CA SER A 4 -11.90 -0.21 7.18
C SER A 4 -12.22 -0.54 5.71
N LYS A 5 -13.40 -0.11 5.23
CA LYS A 5 -13.78 -0.29 3.81
C LYS A 5 -12.74 0.34 2.86
N ALA A 6 -12.18 1.49 3.23
CA ALA A 6 -11.15 2.16 2.42
C ALA A 6 -9.84 1.35 2.38
N GLN A 7 -9.37 0.85 3.52
CA GLN A 7 -8.17 0.01 3.60
C GLN A 7 -8.32 -1.28 2.80
N MET A 8 -9.50 -1.89 2.89
CA MET A 8 -9.79 -3.12 2.17
C MET A 8 -9.79 -2.90 0.65
N ARG A 9 -10.42 -1.81 0.19
CA ARG A 9 -10.44 -1.44 -1.23
C ARG A 9 -9.04 -1.22 -1.79
N VAL A 10 -8.14 -0.61 -1.02
CA VAL A 10 -6.73 -0.44 -1.42
C VAL A 10 -6.07 -1.80 -1.64
N LEU A 11 -6.20 -2.73 -0.69
CA LEU A 11 -5.59 -4.07 -0.82
C LEU A 11 -6.17 -4.86 -2.00
N GLU A 12 -7.48 -4.77 -2.25
CA GLU A 12 -8.15 -5.42 -3.39
C GLU A 12 -7.59 -4.94 -4.72
N ARG A 13 -7.41 -3.63 -4.89
CA ARG A 13 -6.84 -3.07 -6.12
C ARG A 13 -5.37 -3.44 -6.29
N MET A 14 -4.58 -3.41 -5.21
CA MET A 14 -3.20 -3.88 -5.26
C MET A 14 -3.10 -5.39 -5.57
N ALA A 15 -4.05 -6.20 -5.11
CA ALA A 15 -4.12 -7.63 -5.44
C ALA A 15 -4.48 -7.88 -6.91
N ALA A 16 -5.30 -6.99 -7.49
CA ALA A 16 -5.61 -6.98 -8.92
C ALA A 16 -4.45 -6.49 -9.81
N GLY A 17 -3.29 -6.18 -9.22
CA GLY A 17 -2.10 -5.72 -9.95
C GLY A 17 -2.09 -4.21 -10.23
N GLU A 18 -3.02 -3.45 -9.65
CA GLU A 18 -3.04 -2.01 -9.83
C GLU A 18 -1.91 -1.34 -9.04
N THR A 19 -1.23 -0.40 -9.70
CA THR A 19 -0.13 0.34 -9.11
C THR A 19 -0.64 1.60 -8.42
N LEU A 20 -0.19 1.80 -7.18
CA LEU A 20 -0.50 3.00 -6.42
C LEU A 20 0.53 4.08 -6.75
N PHE A 21 0.05 5.25 -7.19
CA PHE A 21 0.86 6.41 -7.48
C PHE A 21 0.85 7.38 -6.30
N TYR A 22 2.03 7.93 -6.01
CA TYR A 22 2.19 9.03 -5.07
C TYR A 22 2.21 10.36 -5.81
N LEU A 23 1.18 11.19 -5.60
CA LEU A 23 1.21 12.57 -6.06
C LEU A 23 1.75 13.42 -4.92
N GLY A 24 2.99 13.91 -5.08
CA GLY A 24 3.62 14.79 -4.09
C GLY A 24 2.80 16.05 -3.84
N GLY A 25 2.82 16.53 -2.59
CA GLY A 25 2.12 17.72 -2.13
C GLY A 25 2.35 17.94 -0.63
N THR A 26 1.80 19.02 -0.05
CA THR A 26 1.95 19.35 1.39
C THR A 26 1.40 18.24 2.30
N TYR A 27 0.46 17.45 1.79
CA TYR A 27 -0.04 16.23 2.42
C TYR A 27 0.15 15.06 1.46
N PRO A 28 0.74 13.94 1.92
CA PRO A 28 0.93 12.77 1.07
C PRO A 28 -0.41 12.19 0.60
N GLN A 29 -0.60 12.13 -0.72
CA GLN A 29 -1.83 11.61 -1.34
C GLN A 29 -1.49 10.48 -2.31
N TYR A 30 -2.30 9.44 -2.26
CA TYR A 30 -2.12 8.24 -3.08
C TYR A 30 -3.32 8.00 -3.99
N PHE A 31 -3.07 7.46 -5.17
CA PHE A 31 -4.08 7.28 -6.22
C PHE A 31 -3.80 6.02 -7.02
N PHE A 32 -4.81 5.22 -7.34
CA PHE A 32 -4.67 4.22 -8.40
C PHE A 32 -5.03 4.79 -9.77
N THR A 33 -5.95 5.76 -9.79
CA THR A 33 -6.34 6.47 -11.01
C THR A 33 -6.46 7.98 -10.77
N PRO A 34 -6.26 8.82 -11.79
CA PRO A 34 -6.38 10.29 -11.67
C PRO A 34 -7.76 10.77 -11.21
N MET A 35 -8.79 9.94 -11.33
CA MET A 35 -10.18 10.26 -10.95
C MET A 35 -10.53 9.85 -9.51
N GLU A 36 -9.66 9.15 -8.79
CA GLU A 36 -9.97 8.76 -7.42
C GLU A 36 -9.79 9.91 -6.43
N ARG A 37 -10.79 10.08 -5.55
CA ARG A 37 -10.65 10.93 -4.36
C ARG A 37 -9.57 10.32 -3.46
N ASN A 38 -8.42 10.98 -3.40
CA ASN A 38 -7.26 10.81 -2.51
C ASN A 38 -7.37 9.63 -1.53
N ILE A 39 -6.57 8.59 -1.74
CA ILE A 39 -6.27 7.64 -0.66
C ILE A 39 -5.40 8.40 0.34
N ASN A 40 -5.98 8.64 1.52
CA ASN A 40 -5.29 9.30 2.63
C ASN A 40 -4.03 8.51 3.00
N ALA A 41 -2.90 9.19 3.20
CA ALA A 41 -1.66 8.55 3.62
C ALA A 41 -1.78 7.69 4.88
N ARG A 42 -2.65 8.07 5.82
CA ARG A 42 -2.93 7.27 7.01
C ARG A 42 -3.43 5.86 6.67
N THR A 43 -4.13 5.69 5.56
CA THR A 43 -4.55 4.37 5.07
C THR A 43 -3.34 3.51 4.71
N MET A 44 -2.36 4.08 4.01
CA MET A 44 -1.14 3.39 3.62
C MET A 44 -0.24 3.09 4.81
N ASP A 45 -0.11 4.03 5.74
CA ASP A 45 0.69 3.86 6.95
C ASP A 45 0.15 2.71 7.80
N VAL A 46 -1.16 2.67 8.04
CA VAL A 46 -1.78 1.57 8.80
C VAL A 46 -1.62 0.22 8.08
N LEU A 47 -1.74 0.18 6.74
CA LEU A 47 -1.51 -1.07 6.00
C LEU A 47 -0.04 -1.53 6.06
N CYS A 48 0.91 -0.58 6.15
CA CYS A 48 2.33 -0.86 6.33
C CYS A 48 2.63 -1.33 7.76
N GLU A 49 2.10 -0.67 8.79
CA GLU A 49 2.24 -1.06 10.20
C GLU A 49 1.68 -2.47 10.46
N GLN A 50 0.59 -2.82 9.78
CA GLN A 50 0.01 -4.16 9.86
C GLN A 50 0.83 -5.21 9.10
N GLY A 51 1.86 -4.78 8.36
CA GLY A 51 2.68 -5.61 7.50
C GLY A 51 1.91 -6.21 6.34
N LEU A 52 0.79 -5.60 5.90
CA LEU A 52 0.00 -6.05 4.74
C LEU A 52 0.54 -5.44 3.44
N VAL A 53 1.14 -4.26 3.55
CA VAL A 53 1.78 -3.54 2.44
C VAL A 53 3.25 -3.28 2.82
N GLU A 54 4.14 -3.36 1.84
CA GLU A 54 5.53 -2.95 1.96
C GLU A 54 5.75 -1.74 1.05
N SER A 55 6.39 -0.70 1.59
CA SER A 55 7.01 0.35 0.77
C SER A 55 8.44 -0.05 0.46
N TYR A 56 8.85 0.10 -0.80
CA TYR A 56 10.25 -0.04 -1.19
C TYR A 56 11.17 0.84 -0.31
N GLN A 57 10.70 2.03 0.08
CA GLN A 57 11.44 2.93 0.98
C GLN A 57 11.67 2.33 2.36
N ILE A 58 10.63 1.73 2.94
CA ILE A 58 10.70 1.05 4.24
C ILE A 58 11.63 -0.18 4.12
N LEU A 59 11.52 -0.92 3.01
CA LEU A 59 12.35 -2.09 2.76
C LEU A 59 13.84 -1.72 2.63
N VAL A 60 14.20 -0.72 1.81
CA VAL A 60 15.60 -0.30 1.67
C VAL A 60 16.15 0.33 2.94
N THR A 61 15.33 1.05 3.70
CA THR A 61 15.71 1.61 5.02
C THR A 61 15.97 0.49 6.02
N ALA A 62 15.09 -0.51 6.10
CA ALA A 62 15.27 -1.68 6.97
C ALA A 62 16.50 -2.52 6.59
N LEU A 63 16.89 -2.50 5.32
CA LEU A 63 18.09 -3.17 4.79
C LEU A 63 19.36 -2.32 4.90
N GLY A 64 19.30 -1.11 5.48
CA GLY A 64 20.45 -0.21 5.62
C GLY A 64 20.95 0.38 4.29
N ILE A 65 20.16 0.29 3.22
CA ILE A 65 20.52 0.77 1.89
C ILE A 65 20.22 2.27 1.81
N THR A 66 21.27 3.08 1.80
CA THR A 66 21.21 4.56 1.68
C THR A 66 21.17 5.04 0.23
N LYS A 67 20.60 4.25 -0.69
CA LYS A 67 20.34 4.73 -2.05
C LYS A 67 19.19 5.73 -1.97
N LYS A 68 19.31 6.85 -2.69
CA LYS A 68 18.22 7.84 -2.82
C LYS A 68 16.93 7.09 -3.13
N ALA A 69 15.96 7.25 -2.23
CA ALA A 69 14.59 6.81 -2.43
C ALA A 69 14.13 7.18 -3.84
N PRO A 70 13.48 6.29 -4.60
CA PRO A 70 12.73 6.77 -5.76
C PRO A 70 11.79 7.88 -5.27
N ALA A 71 11.67 8.96 -6.04
CA ALA A 71 10.81 10.10 -5.72
C ALA A 71 9.33 9.70 -5.46
N HIS A 72 8.97 8.48 -5.86
CA HIS A 72 7.68 7.87 -5.61
C HIS A 72 7.87 6.61 -4.75
N PRO A 73 7.30 6.54 -3.54
CA PRO A 73 7.28 5.31 -2.75
C PRO A 73 6.54 4.21 -3.52
N ASN A 74 7.27 3.18 -3.95
CA ASN A 74 6.70 1.99 -4.56
C ASN A 74 6.09 1.10 -3.49
N TYR A 75 4.77 1.16 -3.33
CA TYR A 75 4.02 0.27 -2.45
C TYR A 75 3.65 -1.03 -3.17
N ARG A 76 3.76 -2.16 -2.47
CA ARG A 76 3.34 -3.48 -2.94
C ARG A 76 2.72 -4.28 -1.81
N LEU A 77 1.89 -5.27 -2.13
CA LEU A 77 1.44 -6.23 -1.11
C LEU A 77 2.64 -7.00 -0.56
N SER A 78 2.73 -7.11 0.76
CA SER A 78 3.71 -7.98 1.42
C SER A 78 3.33 -9.45 1.21
N ALA A 79 4.19 -10.38 1.65
CA ALA A 79 3.81 -11.80 1.70
C ALA A 79 2.54 -12.05 2.55
N LYS A 80 2.44 -11.35 3.69
CA LYS A 80 1.28 -11.39 4.58
C LYS A 80 0.04 -10.78 3.92
N GLY A 81 0.19 -9.67 3.19
CA GLY A 81 -0.90 -9.03 2.44
C GLY A 81 -1.44 -9.93 1.34
N ARG A 82 -0.56 -10.58 0.56
CA ARG A 82 -0.97 -11.56 -0.46
C ARG A 82 -1.70 -12.76 0.16
N ALA A 83 -1.19 -13.31 1.26
CA ALA A 83 -1.84 -14.40 1.97
C ALA A 83 -3.21 -13.99 2.54
N PHE A 84 -3.31 -12.77 3.08
CA PHE A 84 -4.56 -12.19 3.57
C PHE A 84 -5.61 -12.07 2.45
N MET A 85 -5.20 -11.58 1.27
CA MET A 85 -6.09 -11.47 0.11
C MET A 85 -6.51 -12.84 -0.44
N LYS A 86 -5.59 -13.81 -0.50
CA LYS A 86 -5.89 -15.19 -0.91
C LYS A 86 -6.81 -15.92 0.07
N GLY A 87 -6.66 -15.65 1.37
CA GLY A 87 -7.53 -16.22 2.41
C GLY A 87 -8.96 -15.72 2.35
N LYS A 88 -9.21 -14.56 1.74
CA LYS A 88 -10.56 -14.02 1.50
C LYS A 88 -11.31 -14.74 0.37
N GLU A 89 -10.61 -15.31 -0.61
CA GLU A 89 -11.19 -16.10 -1.71
C GLU A 89 -11.63 -17.51 -1.28
N SER A 90 -11.33 -17.94 -0.04
CA SER A 90 -11.50 -19.33 0.43
C SER A 90 -12.67 -19.53 1.41
N THR A 91 -13.54 -18.55 1.59
CA THR A 91 -14.82 -18.76 2.30
C THR A 91 -15.94 -18.72 1.27
N PRO A 92 -16.53 -19.88 0.91
CA PRO A 92 -17.73 -19.94 0.09
C PRO A 92 -18.93 -19.26 0.76
#